data_AF-A0A1V1UKE5-F1
#
_entry.id   AF-A0A1V1UKE5-F1
#
_cell.length_a   1.000
_cell.length_b   1.000
_cell.length_c   1.000
_cell.angle_alpha   90.00
_cell.angle_beta   90.00
_cell.angle_gamma   90.00
#
_symmetry.space_group_name_H-M   'P 1'
#
loop_
_entity.id
_entity.type
_entity.pdbx_description
1 polymer ?
#
loop_
_entity_poly.entity_id
_entity_poly.type
_entity_poly.pdbx_seq_one_letter_code
_entity_poly.pdbx_strand_id
1 'polypeptide(L)'
;MGVRRLFARAKNVEADPSGSETGHYIRSVIDHVPHAFSIGPFLVVALFFSVSSASAEGRSVRDQTLQALGGLPALTAVKAVEIKGSGSNFEPFENVVSETPIHTSDDTTQVTWQPASGEFHREVGLQTAFPFPGHWDFVEIFDGTRGYRNGRDGFRPSTGGILAPARIGATQKDIWLLNPQFLVAYAEAVSERAGSTGADQYRLALKLPDAGTVWTVDLDHATMLPRRITVTETDPLLGQVKVTASYDDWRAVAGIKTPFRIAKHVDGALVRREIRDDISYSQTNLAGRFSIPEGQGAPDDTGDLYDWGWDMSHWFLRRAGMAAPADEDQSSDVGFLEVGNGVFQITGSSHHNLVIEGSAGLIIVDAPLYDRRSRAVLRALKERWPGKPVTQLVLTHHHNDHVGGLQPYISAGAELVVPAGTRDLFDDVVKRTLGVSAEITAVTEHATLAGSGRDVALYTVPNSHANDMLVVYLPSERLLFNSDLFSPGRDTQHPLWAGELLAAIRFLNLDVANIVGGHGHGAEPLQALERAVSAQ
;
A
#
# COMPACT_ATOMS: atom_id res chain seq x y z
N MET A 1 -21.07 -8.25 -9.47
CA MET A 1 -21.61 -9.31 -8.59
C MET A 1 -20.45 -10.17 -8.11
N GLY A 2 -19.39 -9.52 -7.61
CA GLY A 2 -18.00 -9.94 -7.81
C GLY A 2 -17.29 -10.34 -6.52
N VAL A 3 -16.27 -11.19 -6.69
CA VAL A 3 -15.15 -11.54 -5.79
C VAL A 3 -15.50 -12.07 -4.39
N ARG A 4 -16.36 -11.43 -3.59
CA ARG A 4 -16.65 -11.85 -2.20
C ARG A 4 -17.49 -13.13 -2.06
N ARG A 5 -18.30 -13.51 -3.05
CA ARG A 5 -19.15 -14.72 -2.97
C ARG A 5 -18.40 -16.04 -3.18
N LEU A 6 -17.14 -16.02 -3.63
CA LEU A 6 -16.39 -17.25 -3.89
C LEU A 6 -15.60 -17.76 -2.67
N PHE A 7 -15.25 -16.89 -1.73
CA PHE A 7 -14.46 -17.28 -0.54
C PHE A 7 -15.31 -17.80 0.64
N ALA A 8 -16.64 -17.69 0.57
CA ALA A 8 -17.54 -18.12 1.64
C ALA A 8 -18.01 -19.60 1.54
N ARG A 9 -17.52 -20.38 0.58
CA ARG A 9 -18.02 -21.75 0.31
C ARG A 9 -16.96 -22.84 0.54
N ALA A 10 -16.40 -22.87 1.74
CA ALA A 10 -15.64 -24.02 2.23
C ALA A 10 -15.92 -24.25 3.73
N LYS A 11 -17.17 -24.58 4.06
CA LYS A 11 -17.57 -25.30 5.30
C LYS A 11 -19.07 -25.56 5.27
N ASN A 12 -19.43 -26.84 5.18
CA ASN A 12 -20.66 -27.52 5.65
C ASN A 12 -20.79 -28.82 4.83
N VAL A 13 -20.24 -29.93 5.34
CA VAL A 13 -20.90 -30.94 6.18
C VAL A 13 -22.00 -31.67 5.41
N GLU A 14 -21.67 -32.89 4.99
CA GLU A 14 -22.60 -33.94 4.57
C GLU A 14 -23.47 -34.37 5.76
N ALA A 15 -24.80 -34.41 5.57
CA ALA A 15 -25.69 -35.37 6.23
C ALA A 15 -27.02 -35.51 5.46
N ASP A 16 -27.20 -36.74 4.96
CA ASP A 16 -28.35 -37.55 4.52
C ASP A 16 -29.83 -37.05 4.67
N PRO A 17 -30.77 -37.49 3.79
CA PRO A 17 -32.16 -37.03 3.74
C PRO A 17 -33.15 -38.02 4.40
N SER A 18 -34.17 -37.52 5.09
CA SER A 18 -35.44 -38.25 5.26
C SER A 18 -36.57 -37.35 5.82
N GLY A 19 -37.79 -37.54 5.30
CA GLY A 19 -39.04 -37.27 6.05
C GLY A 19 -39.93 -36.11 5.61
N SER A 20 -40.83 -36.39 4.65
CA SER A 20 -42.30 -36.15 4.62
C SER A 20 -42.94 -35.18 5.66
N GLU A 21 -43.93 -34.32 5.38
CA GLU A 21 -45.28 -34.55 4.84
C GLU A 21 -46.05 -33.21 4.64
N THR A 22 -46.93 -33.17 3.60
CA THR A 22 -48.28 -32.53 3.50
C THR A 22 -48.49 -31.03 3.82
N GLY A 23 -49.34 -30.24 3.13
CA GLY A 23 -50.31 -30.44 2.06
C GLY A 23 -51.19 -29.18 1.88
N HIS A 24 -51.76 -29.02 0.66
CA HIS A 24 -52.91 -28.17 0.24
C HIS A 24 -52.75 -26.62 0.24
N TYR A 25 -53.21 -25.84 -0.75
CA TYR A 25 -54.43 -25.87 -1.59
C TYR A 25 -54.18 -25.22 -2.98
N ILE A 26 -54.83 -25.73 -4.03
CA ILE A 26 -54.85 -25.22 -5.42
C ILE A 26 -56.28 -24.75 -5.78
N ARG A 27 -56.38 -23.68 -6.61
CA ARG A 27 -57.35 -23.39 -7.72
C ARG A 27 -57.74 -21.90 -7.72
N SER A 28 -57.97 -21.21 -8.84
CA SER A 28 -57.87 -21.49 -10.28
C SER A 28 -57.92 -20.16 -11.05
N VAL A 29 -57.66 -20.22 -12.35
CA VAL A 29 -57.44 -19.11 -13.29
C VAL A 29 -58.43 -19.22 -14.47
N ILE A 30 -58.80 -18.06 -15.06
CA ILE A 30 -59.33 -17.78 -16.42
C ILE A 30 -60.81 -18.10 -16.77
N ASP A 31 -61.52 -17.08 -17.32
CA ASP A 31 -62.20 -17.06 -18.64
C ASP A 31 -62.83 -15.65 -18.87
N HIS A 32 -62.44 -14.88 -19.90
CA HIS A 32 -62.84 -14.82 -21.33
C HIS A 32 -64.12 -14.01 -21.66
N VAL A 33 -63.95 -13.14 -22.68
CA VAL A 33 -64.82 -12.06 -23.22
C VAL A 33 -65.81 -12.60 -24.28
N PRO A 34 -66.87 -11.85 -24.68
CA PRO A 34 -66.95 -11.43 -26.11
C PRO A 34 -67.65 -10.07 -26.43
N HIS A 35 -67.12 -9.39 -27.47
CA HIS A 35 -67.71 -8.62 -28.61
C HIS A 35 -68.96 -7.69 -28.42
N ALA A 36 -69.21 -6.57 -29.12
CA ALA A 36 -68.82 -6.01 -30.43
C ALA A 36 -69.19 -4.49 -30.51
N PHE A 37 -68.56 -3.70 -31.39
CA PHE A 37 -69.18 -2.96 -32.53
C PHE A 37 -68.22 -1.89 -33.09
N SER A 38 -68.15 -1.83 -34.42
CA SER A 38 -67.29 -0.95 -35.24
C SER A 38 -68.17 -0.01 -36.05
N ILE A 39 -67.90 1.30 -36.04
CA ILE A 39 -68.15 2.25 -37.15
C ILE A 39 -67.18 3.44 -37.01
N GLY A 40 -66.26 3.61 -37.97
CA GLY A 40 -65.62 4.91 -38.27
C GLY A 40 -66.22 5.50 -39.55
N PRO A 41 -65.74 6.64 -40.11
CA PRO A 41 -64.55 7.41 -39.73
C PRO A 41 -64.80 8.93 -39.61
N PHE A 42 -63.91 9.69 -38.96
CA PHE A 42 -63.45 10.97 -39.50
C PHE A 42 -62.13 11.37 -38.83
N LEU A 43 -61.21 11.79 -39.69
CA LEU A 43 -59.80 12.01 -39.50
C LEU A 43 -59.55 13.47 -39.09
N VAL A 44 -59.01 13.72 -37.90
CA VAL A 44 -58.22 14.92 -37.58
C VAL A 44 -57.10 14.49 -36.63
N VAL A 45 -55.93 14.16 -37.21
CA VAL A 45 -54.69 13.96 -36.45
C VAL A 45 -54.08 15.33 -36.20
N ALA A 46 -54.35 15.89 -35.03
CA ALA A 46 -53.54 16.96 -34.47
C ALA A 46 -52.29 16.32 -33.82
N LEU A 47 -51.21 16.20 -34.59
CA LEU A 47 -49.88 15.88 -34.08
C LEU A 47 -49.38 17.06 -33.23
N PHE A 48 -49.69 17.03 -31.94
CA PHE A 48 -48.92 17.77 -30.96
C PHE A 48 -47.56 17.10 -30.86
N PHE A 49 -46.56 17.65 -31.56
CA PHE A 49 -45.17 17.49 -31.14
C PHE A 49 -45.01 18.21 -29.81
N SER A 50 -45.31 17.53 -28.70
CA SER A 50 -44.65 17.86 -27.44
C SER A 50 -43.18 17.47 -27.62
N VAL A 51 -42.38 18.45 -28.06
CA VAL A 51 -40.97 18.44 -27.69
C VAL A 51 -40.98 18.56 -26.18
N SER A 52 -40.98 17.42 -25.48
CA SER A 52 -40.57 17.40 -24.08
C SER A 52 -39.12 17.83 -24.08
N SER A 53 -38.91 19.14 -23.98
CA SER A 53 -37.75 19.68 -23.28
C SER A 53 -37.87 19.13 -21.86
N ALA A 54 -37.32 17.93 -21.63
CA ALA A 54 -37.01 17.48 -20.29
C ALA A 54 -36.10 18.56 -19.71
N SER A 55 -36.65 19.40 -18.84
CA SER A 55 -35.92 20.41 -18.11
C SER A 55 -34.72 19.73 -17.46
N ALA A 56 -33.58 20.41 -17.48
CA ALA A 56 -32.39 20.00 -16.74
C ALA A 56 -32.57 20.09 -15.21
N GLU A 57 -33.80 20.28 -14.72
CA GLU A 57 -34.14 20.35 -13.31
C GLU A 57 -34.52 18.94 -12.82
N GLY A 58 -33.65 18.33 -12.00
CA GLY A 58 -33.95 17.11 -11.25
C GLY A 58 -33.01 15.91 -11.44
N ARG A 59 -31.92 16.02 -12.20
CA ARG A 59 -30.92 14.92 -12.32
C ARG A 59 -29.94 14.95 -11.15
N SER A 60 -29.65 13.78 -10.57
CA SER A 60 -28.65 13.62 -9.51
C SER A 60 -27.26 14.10 -9.99
N VAL A 61 -26.38 14.48 -9.07
CA VAL A 61 -24.99 14.86 -9.40
C VAL A 61 -24.30 13.67 -10.06
N ARG A 62 -24.58 12.44 -9.59
CA ARG A 62 -24.04 11.23 -10.20
C ARG A 62 -24.52 11.05 -11.63
N ASP A 63 -25.80 11.27 -11.93
CA ASP A 63 -26.33 11.14 -13.29
C ASP A 63 -25.71 12.17 -14.24
N GLN A 64 -25.53 13.41 -13.78
CA GLN A 64 -24.85 14.46 -14.55
C GLN A 64 -23.39 14.08 -14.83
N THR A 65 -22.70 13.54 -13.82
CA THR A 65 -21.32 13.05 -13.94
C THR A 65 -21.24 11.88 -14.93
N LEU A 66 -22.14 10.89 -14.82
CA LEU A 66 -22.22 9.76 -15.76
C LEU A 66 -22.44 10.23 -17.18
N GLN A 67 -23.34 11.20 -17.39
CA GLN A 67 -23.59 11.78 -18.70
C GLN A 67 -22.33 12.45 -19.27
N ALA A 68 -21.60 13.23 -18.45
CA ALA A 68 -20.35 13.86 -18.86
C ALA A 68 -19.25 12.85 -19.21
N LEU A 69 -19.24 11.69 -18.55
CA LEU A 69 -18.27 10.61 -18.77
C LEU A 69 -18.54 9.75 -20.01
N GLY A 70 -19.65 9.97 -20.72
CA GLY A 70 -20.06 9.19 -21.90
C GLY A 70 -21.34 8.35 -21.71
N GLY A 71 -21.92 8.36 -20.51
CA GLY A 71 -23.17 7.70 -20.17
C GLY A 71 -23.01 6.29 -19.61
N LEU A 72 -23.89 5.91 -18.68
CA LEU A 72 -23.89 4.58 -18.06
C LEU A 72 -23.95 3.40 -19.06
N PRO A 73 -24.76 3.47 -20.15
CA PRO A 73 -24.79 2.38 -21.14
C PRO A 73 -23.43 2.17 -21.84
N ALA A 74 -22.72 3.25 -22.18
CA ALA A 74 -21.41 3.14 -22.81
C ALA A 74 -20.37 2.55 -21.84
N LEU A 75 -20.36 3.04 -20.60
CA LEU A 75 -19.42 2.59 -19.56
C LEU A 75 -19.64 1.11 -19.17
N THR A 76 -20.89 0.64 -19.07
CA THR A 76 -21.20 -0.76 -18.69
C THR A 76 -21.15 -1.74 -19.87
N ALA A 77 -21.16 -1.22 -21.10
CA ALA A 77 -20.88 -2.00 -22.30
C ALA A 77 -19.40 -2.37 -22.42
N VAL A 78 -18.48 -1.61 -21.81
CA VAL A 78 -17.06 -1.97 -21.75
C VAL A 78 -16.88 -3.24 -20.93
N LYS A 79 -16.23 -4.22 -21.54
CA LYS A 79 -15.90 -5.53 -20.97
C LYS A 79 -14.43 -5.65 -20.65
N ALA A 80 -13.56 -5.03 -21.44
CA ALA A 80 -12.14 -4.94 -21.13
C ALA A 80 -11.58 -3.55 -21.46
N VAL A 81 -10.61 -3.14 -20.65
CA VAL A 81 -9.85 -1.90 -20.76
C VAL A 81 -8.40 -2.29 -21.00
N GLU A 82 -7.77 -1.70 -22.01
CA GLU A 82 -6.31 -1.80 -22.22
C GLU A 82 -5.71 -0.39 -22.11
N ILE A 83 -4.66 -0.25 -21.31
CA ILE A 83 -3.95 1.02 -21.09
C ILE A 83 -2.46 0.76 -21.29
N LYS A 84 -1.81 1.61 -22.08
CA LYS A 84 -0.35 1.71 -22.15
C LYS A 84 0.07 3.08 -21.63
N GLY A 85 1.13 3.11 -20.84
CA GLY A 85 1.64 4.36 -20.32
C GLY A 85 3.00 4.23 -19.66
N SER A 86 3.41 5.34 -19.07
CA SER A 86 4.62 5.47 -18.28
C SER A 86 4.34 6.23 -16.99
N GLY A 87 5.24 6.08 -16.03
CA GLY A 87 5.14 6.78 -14.75
C GLY A 87 6.47 7.07 -14.10
N SER A 88 6.42 7.95 -13.10
CA SER A 88 7.51 8.22 -12.17
C SER A 88 7.00 8.02 -10.75
N ASN A 89 7.75 7.29 -9.93
CA ASN A 89 7.41 6.95 -8.56
C ASN A 89 8.28 7.72 -7.58
N PHE A 90 7.68 8.06 -6.44
CA PHE A 90 8.30 8.86 -5.40
C PHE A 90 7.97 8.29 -4.03
N GLU A 91 8.88 8.48 -3.10
CA GLU A 91 8.80 7.87 -1.78
C GLU A 91 9.05 8.91 -0.68
N PRO A 92 8.00 9.31 0.06
CA PRO A 92 8.10 10.08 1.29
C PRO A 92 8.92 9.35 2.35
N PHE A 93 9.64 10.11 3.17
CA PHE A 93 10.45 9.61 4.29
C PHE A 93 11.67 8.74 3.92
N GLU A 94 11.99 8.51 2.65
CA GLU A 94 13.22 7.77 2.25
C GLU A 94 14.32 8.69 1.70
N ASN A 95 14.10 10.01 1.74
CA ASN A 95 15.12 10.98 1.37
C ASN A 95 16.05 11.28 2.56
N VAL A 96 17.15 11.99 2.31
CA VAL A 96 18.09 12.44 3.35
C VAL A 96 17.37 13.29 4.42
N VAL A 97 16.36 14.05 4.00
CA VAL A 97 15.44 14.80 4.87
C VAL A 97 14.05 14.19 4.84
N SER A 98 13.26 14.37 5.90
CA SER A 98 11.95 13.72 6.04
C SER A 98 10.83 14.40 5.21
N GLU A 99 11.01 15.67 4.87
CA GLU A 99 9.96 16.57 4.38
C GLU A 99 9.69 16.44 2.89
N THR A 100 10.66 15.93 2.12
CA THR A 100 10.58 15.89 0.65
C THR A 100 10.70 14.46 0.13
N PRO A 101 9.72 13.97 -0.64
CA PRO A 101 9.83 12.65 -1.28
C PRO A 101 11.04 12.55 -2.20
N ILE A 102 11.69 11.40 -2.22
CA ILE A 102 12.75 11.07 -3.18
C ILE A 102 12.15 10.44 -4.44
N HIS A 103 12.74 10.68 -5.62
CA HIS A 103 12.40 9.93 -6.83
C HIS A 103 13.00 8.53 -6.74
N THR A 104 12.18 7.50 -6.92
CA THR A 104 12.60 6.11 -6.74
C THR A 104 12.77 5.36 -8.04
N SER A 105 11.88 5.57 -8.99
CA SER A 105 11.91 4.88 -10.27
C SER A 105 11.06 5.55 -11.33
N ASP A 106 11.31 5.16 -12.57
CA ASP A 106 10.41 5.35 -13.69
C ASP A 106 9.92 3.99 -14.19
N ASP A 107 8.69 3.92 -14.70
CA ASP A 107 8.08 2.70 -15.22
C ASP A 107 7.44 2.89 -16.58
N THR A 108 7.39 1.81 -17.35
CA THR A 108 6.43 1.60 -18.43
C THR A 108 5.44 0.53 -18.01
N THR A 109 4.17 0.73 -18.32
CA THR A 109 3.10 -0.20 -17.97
C THR A 109 2.20 -0.51 -19.15
N GLN A 110 1.79 -1.77 -19.25
CA GLN A 110 0.66 -2.19 -20.06
C GLN A 110 -0.32 -2.94 -19.18
N VAL A 111 -1.54 -2.41 -19.04
CA VAL A 111 -2.58 -2.95 -18.17
C VAL A 111 -3.77 -3.38 -19.02
N THR A 112 -4.17 -4.65 -18.90
CA THR A 112 -5.46 -5.16 -19.36
C THR A 112 -6.32 -5.45 -18.13
N TRP A 113 -7.55 -4.93 -18.08
CA TRP A 113 -8.44 -5.06 -16.92
C TRP A 113 -9.90 -5.29 -17.34
N GLN A 114 -10.62 -6.15 -16.63
CA GLN A 114 -12.05 -6.36 -16.80
C GLN A 114 -12.83 -5.79 -15.60
N PRO A 115 -13.53 -4.65 -15.74
CA PRO A 115 -14.18 -3.98 -14.61
C PRO A 115 -15.22 -4.81 -13.85
N ALA A 116 -15.92 -5.71 -14.55
CA ALA A 116 -16.99 -6.50 -13.96
C ALA A 116 -16.50 -7.69 -13.10
N SER A 117 -15.36 -8.29 -13.46
CA SER A 117 -14.77 -9.44 -12.76
C SER A 117 -13.62 -9.06 -11.83
N GLY A 118 -12.94 -7.93 -12.10
CA GLY A 118 -11.73 -7.52 -11.39
C GLY A 118 -10.45 -8.18 -11.92
N GLU A 119 -10.55 -9.06 -12.92
CA GLU A 119 -9.41 -9.69 -13.57
C GLU A 119 -8.46 -8.66 -14.17
N PHE A 120 -7.16 -8.85 -13.98
CA PHE A 120 -6.15 -7.97 -14.56
C PHE A 120 -4.93 -8.73 -15.05
N HIS A 121 -4.26 -8.15 -16.04
CA HIS A 121 -2.95 -8.54 -16.55
C HIS A 121 -2.13 -7.26 -16.67
N ARG A 122 -0.97 -7.21 -16.01
CA ARG A 122 -0.10 -6.03 -15.98
C ARG A 122 1.31 -6.44 -16.38
N GLU A 123 1.83 -5.81 -17.41
CA GLU A 123 3.23 -5.90 -17.79
C GLU A 123 3.91 -4.61 -17.31
N VAL A 124 5.03 -4.74 -16.60
CA VAL A 124 5.75 -3.61 -16.00
C VAL A 124 7.23 -3.74 -16.33
N GLY A 125 7.78 -2.70 -16.94
CA GLY A 125 9.21 -2.46 -17.02
C GLY A 125 9.57 -1.33 -16.06
N LEU A 126 10.38 -1.60 -15.04
CA LEU A 126 10.72 -0.69 -13.97
C LEU A 126 12.21 -0.35 -14.04
N GLN A 127 12.54 0.93 -13.99
CA GLN A 127 13.91 1.43 -13.91
C GLN A 127 14.08 2.18 -12.58
N THR A 128 14.77 1.56 -11.63
CA THR A 128 15.01 2.17 -10.31
C THR A 128 16.22 3.08 -10.31
N ALA A 129 16.11 4.18 -9.58
CA ALA A 129 17.21 5.06 -9.19
C ALA A 129 17.55 4.87 -7.69
N PHE A 130 16.52 4.66 -6.86
CA PHE A 130 16.63 4.39 -5.42
C PHE A 130 15.82 3.13 -5.06
N PRO A 131 16.28 2.28 -4.11
CA PRO A 131 17.52 2.41 -3.32
C PRO A 131 18.77 2.06 -4.11
N PHE A 132 18.63 1.31 -5.20
CA PHE A 132 19.73 0.94 -6.07
C PHE A 132 19.34 1.13 -7.55
N PRO A 133 20.26 1.63 -8.40
CA PRO A 133 20.06 1.61 -9.83
C PRO A 133 19.83 0.19 -10.36
N GLY A 134 18.77 0.00 -11.14
CA GLY A 134 18.39 -1.33 -11.63
C GLY A 134 17.32 -1.30 -12.70
N HIS A 135 17.14 -2.45 -13.37
CA HIS A 135 16.09 -2.67 -14.35
C HIS A 135 15.40 -3.99 -14.08
N TRP A 136 14.06 -3.97 -14.07
CA TRP A 136 13.22 -5.07 -13.62
C TRP A 136 12.02 -5.21 -14.55
N ASP A 137 11.83 -6.42 -15.09
CA ASP A 137 10.69 -6.74 -15.93
C ASP A 137 9.87 -7.84 -15.28
N PHE A 138 8.57 -7.59 -15.15
CA PHE A 138 7.65 -8.55 -14.58
C PHE A 138 6.24 -8.40 -15.13
N VAL A 139 5.50 -9.50 -14.98
CA VAL A 139 4.10 -9.62 -15.35
C VAL A 139 3.31 -10.06 -14.14
N GLU A 140 2.20 -9.39 -13.86
CA GLU A 140 1.23 -9.77 -12.83
C GLU A 140 -0.10 -10.16 -13.51
N ILE A 141 -0.65 -11.31 -13.15
CA ILE A 141 -1.94 -11.82 -13.65
C ILE A 141 -2.82 -12.09 -12.44
N PHE A 142 -4.08 -11.68 -12.51
CA PHE A 142 -5.14 -12.08 -11.59
C PHE A 142 -6.35 -12.57 -12.38
N ASP A 143 -6.71 -13.85 -12.18
CA ASP A 143 -7.81 -14.53 -12.91
C ASP A 143 -9.17 -14.41 -12.20
N GLY A 144 -9.29 -13.49 -11.23
CA GLY A 144 -10.48 -13.32 -10.40
C GLY A 144 -10.46 -14.18 -9.13
N THR A 145 -9.59 -15.20 -9.06
CA THR A 145 -9.45 -16.08 -7.89
C THR A 145 -8.00 -16.22 -7.43
N ARG A 146 -7.06 -16.35 -8.36
CA ARG A 146 -5.64 -16.59 -8.14
C ARG A 146 -4.83 -15.45 -8.74
N GLY A 147 -3.72 -15.14 -8.10
CA GLY A 147 -2.72 -14.21 -8.62
C GLY A 147 -1.42 -14.92 -8.96
N TYR A 148 -0.77 -14.48 -10.03
CA TYR A 148 0.51 -15.01 -10.48
C TYR A 148 1.43 -13.87 -10.91
N ARG A 149 2.71 -14.00 -10.56
CA ARG A 149 3.78 -13.14 -11.05
C ARG A 149 4.71 -13.96 -11.93
N ASN A 150 5.18 -13.39 -13.03
CA ASN A 150 6.31 -13.87 -13.80
C ASN A 150 7.39 -12.79 -13.89
N GLY A 151 8.66 -13.18 -13.98
CA GLY A 151 9.79 -12.24 -14.00
C GLY A 151 10.24 -11.79 -12.61
N ARG A 152 11.02 -10.71 -12.59
CA ARG A 152 11.68 -10.17 -11.39
C ARG A 152 11.14 -8.77 -11.13
N ASP A 153 10.52 -8.58 -9.96
CA ASP A 153 9.91 -7.31 -9.55
C ASP A 153 10.76 -6.55 -8.53
N GLY A 154 11.97 -7.04 -8.24
CA GLY A 154 12.85 -6.39 -7.29
C GLY A 154 14.28 -6.88 -7.26
N PHE A 155 15.13 -6.16 -6.52
CA PHE A 155 16.51 -6.59 -6.26
C PHE A 155 16.58 -7.80 -5.32
N ARG A 156 15.53 -8.06 -4.54
CA ARG A 156 15.39 -9.30 -3.77
C ARG A 156 15.13 -10.48 -4.71
N PRO A 157 15.51 -11.72 -4.33
CA PRO A 157 15.20 -12.89 -5.15
C PRO A 157 13.69 -13.01 -5.38
N SER A 158 13.27 -12.90 -6.64
CA SER A 158 11.89 -13.09 -7.08
C SER A 158 11.93 -13.72 -8.47
N THR A 159 11.40 -14.92 -8.65
CA THR A 159 11.27 -15.53 -9.98
C THR A 159 10.01 -16.37 -10.06
N GLY A 160 8.96 -15.83 -10.67
CA GLY A 160 7.72 -16.57 -10.90
C GLY A 160 6.96 -16.92 -9.62
N GLY A 161 5.68 -17.26 -9.72
CA GLY A 161 4.92 -17.90 -8.65
C GLY A 161 3.67 -17.14 -8.22
N ILE A 162 3.09 -17.57 -7.10
CA ILE A 162 1.86 -17.00 -6.55
C ILE A 162 2.10 -15.51 -6.24
N LEU A 163 1.21 -14.65 -6.74
CA LEU A 163 1.19 -13.24 -6.38
C LEU A 163 0.54 -13.09 -5.01
N ALA A 164 1.20 -12.39 -4.09
CA ALA A 164 0.71 -12.23 -2.73
C ALA A 164 -0.68 -11.57 -2.70
N PRO A 165 -1.64 -12.04 -1.85
CA PRO A 165 -2.97 -11.45 -1.78
C PRO A 165 -2.98 -9.95 -1.51
N ALA A 166 -2.06 -9.45 -0.67
CA ALA A 166 -1.93 -8.01 -0.40
C ALA A 166 -1.56 -7.22 -1.67
N ARG A 167 -0.68 -7.78 -2.51
CA ARG A 167 -0.34 -7.18 -3.81
C ARG A 167 -1.54 -7.13 -4.76
N ILE A 168 -2.37 -8.18 -4.77
CA ILE A 168 -3.60 -8.23 -5.56
C ILE A 168 -4.59 -7.16 -5.08
N GLY A 169 -4.86 -7.09 -3.77
CA GLY A 169 -5.79 -6.12 -3.19
C GLY A 169 -5.35 -4.68 -3.42
N ALA A 170 -4.06 -4.41 -3.22
CA ALA A 170 -3.46 -3.10 -3.50
C ALA A 170 -3.62 -2.70 -4.97
N THR A 171 -3.29 -3.61 -5.89
CA THR A 171 -3.37 -3.37 -7.34
C THR A 171 -4.81 -3.15 -7.80
N GLN A 172 -5.76 -3.96 -7.35
CA GLN A 172 -7.17 -3.78 -7.71
C GLN A 172 -7.71 -2.43 -7.24
N LYS A 173 -7.37 -2.02 -6.01
CA LYS A 173 -7.80 -0.71 -5.49
C LYS A 173 -7.23 0.44 -6.30
N ASP A 174 -5.95 0.37 -6.64
CA ASP A 174 -5.28 1.41 -7.43
C ASP A 174 -5.84 1.46 -8.86
N ILE A 175 -6.16 0.33 -9.49
CA ILE A 175 -6.86 0.31 -10.80
C ILE A 175 -8.19 1.08 -10.72
N TRP A 176 -9.00 0.87 -9.67
CA TRP A 176 -10.24 1.64 -9.48
C TRP A 176 -9.96 3.13 -9.26
N LEU A 177 -8.96 3.46 -8.43
CA LEU A 177 -8.56 4.83 -8.15
C LEU A 177 -8.09 5.56 -9.42
N LEU A 178 -7.38 4.89 -10.31
CA LEU A 178 -6.82 5.48 -11.54
C LEU A 178 -7.84 5.52 -12.70
N ASN A 179 -9.03 4.96 -12.53
CA ASN A 179 -10.06 4.87 -13.56
C ASN A 179 -11.41 5.42 -13.08
N PRO A 180 -11.49 6.73 -12.81
CA PRO A 180 -12.65 7.36 -12.17
C PRO A 180 -13.96 7.16 -12.96
N GLN A 181 -13.88 7.09 -14.30
CA GLN A 181 -15.04 6.88 -15.16
C GLN A 181 -15.75 5.56 -14.89
N PHE A 182 -14.99 4.50 -14.59
CA PHE A 182 -15.55 3.21 -14.24
C PHE A 182 -15.98 3.17 -12.78
N LEU A 183 -15.24 3.82 -11.86
CA LEU A 183 -15.69 3.91 -10.47
C LEU A 183 -17.08 4.53 -10.35
N VAL A 184 -17.32 5.67 -11.03
CA VAL A 184 -18.64 6.34 -11.00
C VAL A 184 -19.76 5.45 -11.57
N ALA A 185 -19.45 4.66 -12.59
CA ALA A 185 -20.41 3.73 -13.22
C ALA A 185 -20.74 2.51 -12.34
N TYR A 186 -19.75 1.93 -11.67
CA TYR A 186 -19.89 0.68 -10.92
C TYR A 186 -20.22 0.88 -9.43
N ALA A 187 -19.89 2.03 -8.86
CA ALA A 187 -20.16 2.34 -7.46
C ALA A 187 -21.54 2.97 -7.27
N GLU A 188 -22.11 2.75 -6.10
CA GLU A 188 -23.35 3.38 -5.66
C GLU A 188 -23.03 4.71 -4.94
N ALA A 189 -23.90 5.70 -5.12
CA ALA A 189 -23.79 6.97 -4.40
C ALA A 189 -24.27 6.78 -2.95
N VAL A 190 -23.37 7.05 -1.99
CA VAL A 190 -23.66 7.10 -0.56
C VAL A 190 -24.17 8.49 -0.19
N SER A 191 -23.58 9.54 -0.77
CA SER A 191 -24.07 10.91 -0.64
C SER A 191 -23.68 11.74 -1.85
N GLU A 192 -24.48 12.76 -2.12
CA GLU A 192 -24.28 13.70 -3.21
C GLU A 192 -24.43 15.12 -2.70
N ARG A 193 -23.55 16.00 -3.14
CA ARG A 193 -23.63 17.42 -2.87
C ARG A 193 -23.59 18.17 -4.20
N ALA A 194 -24.62 18.97 -4.44
CA ALA A 194 -24.64 20.02 -5.44
C ALA A 194 -24.63 21.35 -4.68
N GLY A 195 -23.84 22.33 -5.10
CA GLY A 195 -23.90 23.66 -4.51
C GLY A 195 -23.74 24.77 -5.52
N SER A 196 -24.26 25.94 -5.19
CA SER A 196 -24.47 27.05 -6.10
C SER A 196 -23.26 27.99 -6.25
N THR A 197 -22.21 27.88 -5.42
CA THR A 197 -21.02 28.76 -5.49
C THR A 197 -19.76 28.12 -4.89
N GLY A 198 -18.74 27.80 -5.73
CA GLY A 198 -17.39 27.40 -5.31
C GLY A 198 -16.91 26.07 -5.91
N ALA A 199 -15.59 25.92 -6.12
CA ALA A 199 -14.98 24.77 -6.81
C ALA A 199 -15.17 23.41 -6.09
N ASP A 200 -15.42 23.41 -4.78
CA ASP A 200 -15.52 22.20 -3.95
C ASP A 200 -16.96 21.81 -3.59
N GLN A 201 -17.96 22.34 -4.30
CA GLN A 201 -19.36 22.10 -3.95
C GLN A 201 -20.02 20.93 -4.69
N TYR A 202 -19.45 20.44 -5.80
CA TYR A 202 -19.93 19.25 -6.49
C TYR A 202 -19.10 18.03 -6.08
N ARG A 203 -19.70 17.20 -5.23
CA ARG A 203 -19.01 16.06 -4.62
C ARG A 203 -19.90 14.83 -4.60
N LEU A 204 -19.30 13.69 -4.89
CA LEU A 204 -19.87 12.36 -4.69
C LEU A 204 -19.12 11.64 -3.60
N ALA A 205 -19.84 10.96 -2.71
CA ALA A 205 -19.28 9.86 -1.91
C ALA A 205 -19.79 8.56 -2.52
N LEU A 206 -18.88 7.71 -2.98
CA LEU A 206 -19.20 6.48 -3.69
C LEU A 206 -18.75 5.25 -2.91
N LYS A 207 -19.46 4.14 -3.07
CA LYS A 207 -19.07 2.84 -2.50
C LYS A 207 -19.26 1.73 -3.53
N LEU A 208 -18.25 0.90 -3.71
CA LEU A 208 -18.38 -0.31 -4.52
C LEU A 208 -19.23 -1.35 -3.76
N PRO A 209 -20.10 -2.13 -4.44
CA PRO A 209 -21.03 -3.05 -3.78
C PRO A 209 -20.35 -4.04 -2.81
N ASP A 210 -19.17 -4.52 -3.18
CA ASP A 210 -18.44 -5.57 -2.49
C ASP A 210 -17.25 -5.03 -1.64
N ALA A 211 -17.14 -3.70 -1.43
CA ALA A 211 -16.05 -3.10 -0.66
C ALA A 211 -16.53 -2.06 0.36
N GLY A 212 -15.88 -2.01 1.54
CA GLY A 212 -16.20 -1.05 2.61
C GLY A 212 -15.77 0.39 2.32
N THR A 213 -14.81 0.58 1.40
CA THR A 213 -14.19 1.87 1.12
C THR A 213 -15.17 2.89 0.54
N VAL A 214 -15.17 4.08 1.15
CA VAL A 214 -15.88 5.25 0.64
C VAL A 214 -14.90 6.11 -0.16
N TRP A 215 -15.25 6.38 -1.41
CA TRP A 215 -14.47 7.16 -2.36
C TRP A 215 -15.08 8.55 -2.48
N THR A 216 -14.31 9.59 -2.14
CA THR A 216 -14.77 10.97 -2.29
C THR A 216 -14.33 11.51 -3.64
N VAL A 217 -15.27 11.80 -4.53
CA VAL A 217 -15.00 12.36 -5.86
C VAL A 217 -15.33 13.85 -5.84
N ASP A 218 -14.32 14.69 -6.03
CA ASP A 218 -14.51 16.12 -6.26
C ASP A 218 -14.60 16.38 -7.76
N LEU A 219 -15.64 17.08 -8.18
CA LEU A 219 -15.96 17.32 -9.59
C LEU A 219 -15.56 18.74 -10.01
N ASP A 220 -15.32 18.91 -11.30
CA ASP A 220 -15.26 20.21 -11.94
C ASP A 220 -16.69 20.69 -12.21
N HIS A 221 -17.02 21.91 -11.80
CA HIS A 221 -18.40 22.41 -11.89
C HIS A 221 -18.87 22.60 -13.35
N ALA A 222 -17.97 23.01 -14.25
CA ALA A 222 -18.34 23.33 -15.62
C ALA A 222 -18.52 22.08 -16.49
N THR A 223 -17.64 21.10 -16.29
CA THR A 223 -17.58 19.88 -17.11
C THR A 223 -18.23 18.68 -16.47
N MET A 224 -18.48 18.72 -15.15
CA MET A 224 -18.92 17.58 -14.33
C MET A 224 -17.95 16.39 -14.36
N LEU A 225 -16.70 16.59 -14.81
CA LEU A 225 -15.67 15.56 -14.80
C LEU A 225 -14.98 15.50 -13.43
N PRO A 226 -14.57 14.31 -12.96
CA PRO A 226 -13.74 14.17 -11.76
C PRO A 226 -12.44 14.97 -11.84
N ARG A 227 -12.19 15.87 -10.88
CA ARG A 227 -10.89 16.54 -10.71
C ARG A 227 -9.95 15.69 -9.87
N ARG A 228 -10.49 15.09 -8.80
CA ARG A 228 -9.75 14.19 -7.93
C ARG A 228 -10.66 13.20 -7.22
N ILE A 229 -10.09 12.07 -6.86
CA ILE A 229 -10.68 11.09 -5.94
C ILE A 229 -9.79 10.99 -4.72
N THR A 230 -10.40 11.00 -3.54
CA THR A 230 -9.73 10.81 -2.25
C THR A 230 -10.33 9.61 -1.51
N VAL A 231 -9.47 8.74 -1.01
CA VAL A 231 -9.80 7.65 -0.08
C VAL A 231 -8.99 7.78 1.19
N THR A 232 -9.49 7.22 2.29
CA THR A 232 -8.70 7.03 3.51
C THR A 232 -8.08 5.64 3.48
N GLU A 233 -6.79 5.56 3.80
CA GLU A 233 -6.02 4.31 3.92
C GLU A 233 -5.22 4.31 5.21
N THR A 234 -4.73 3.14 5.60
CA THR A 234 -3.77 3.02 6.70
C THR A 234 -2.35 3.11 6.14
N ASP A 235 -1.51 3.90 6.80
CA ASP A 235 -0.08 3.99 6.61
C ASP A 235 0.61 3.47 7.88
N PRO A 236 1.69 2.67 7.78
CA PRO A 236 2.36 2.14 8.96
C PRO A 236 2.84 3.23 9.93
N LEU A 237 3.41 4.31 9.41
CA LEU A 237 3.98 5.39 10.21
C LEU A 237 2.90 6.42 10.60
N LEU A 238 2.12 6.89 9.65
CA LEU A 238 1.21 8.03 9.81
C LEU A 238 -0.21 7.63 10.28
N GLY A 239 -0.51 6.33 10.39
CA GLY A 239 -1.85 5.85 10.70
C GLY A 239 -2.83 6.15 9.56
N GLN A 240 -4.01 6.70 9.86
CA GLN A 240 -4.97 7.02 8.80
C GLN A 240 -4.47 8.17 7.92
N VAL A 241 -4.30 7.95 6.62
CA VAL A 241 -3.86 8.93 5.61
C VAL A 241 -4.90 9.10 4.50
N LYS A 242 -4.84 10.23 3.80
CA LYS A 242 -5.62 10.49 2.59
C LYS A 242 -4.78 10.17 1.37
N VAL A 243 -5.23 9.19 0.59
CA VAL A 243 -4.68 8.90 -0.74
C VAL A 243 -5.54 9.62 -1.76
N THR A 244 -4.93 10.51 -2.54
CA THR A 244 -5.64 11.34 -3.52
C THR A 244 -5.05 11.13 -4.91
N ALA A 245 -5.87 10.76 -5.88
CA ALA A 245 -5.53 10.78 -7.30
C ALA A 245 -6.20 12.00 -7.96
N SER A 246 -5.43 12.83 -8.65
CA SER A 246 -5.92 13.96 -9.44
C SER A 246 -5.81 13.67 -10.92
N TYR A 247 -6.78 14.13 -11.71
CA TYR A 247 -6.92 13.78 -13.13
C TYR A 247 -6.88 15.01 -14.02
N ASP A 248 -6.16 14.90 -15.12
CA ASP A 248 -6.04 15.95 -16.13
C ASP A 248 -5.95 15.34 -17.53
N ASP A 249 -5.96 16.18 -18.56
CA ASP A 249 -5.88 15.80 -19.97
C ASP A 249 -7.01 14.82 -20.35
N TRP A 250 -8.24 15.27 -20.11
CA TRP A 250 -9.45 14.50 -20.39
C TRP A 250 -9.74 14.43 -21.89
N ARG A 251 -9.59 13.23 -22.46
CA ARG A 251 -9.83 12.97 -23.89
C ARG A 251 -11.03 12.04 -24.07
N ALA A 252 -11.60 12.04 -25.27
CA ALA A 252 -12.65 11.09 -25.62
C ALA A 252 -12.03 9.85 -26.28
N VAL A 253 -12.33 8.67 -25.74
CA VAL A 253 -11.92 7.35 -26.27
C VAL A 253 -13.19 6.53 -26.45
N ALA A 254 -13.53 6.20 -27.70
CA ALA A 254 -14.79 5.50 -28.04
C ALA A 254 -16.05 6.14 -27.41
N GLY A 255 -16.08 7.48 -27.31
CA GLY A 255 -17.19 8.25 -26.73
C GLY A 255 -17.19 8.36 -25.19
N ILE A 256 -16.25 7.70 -24.50
CA ILE A 256 -16.05 7.79 -23.05
C ILE A 256 -14.99 8.85 -22.75
N LYS A 257 -15.21 9.70 -21.75
CA LYS A 257 -14.19 10.65 -21.28
C LYS A 257 -13.22 9.96 -20.33
N THR A 258 -11.92 10.11 -20.63
CA THR A 258 -10.85 9.37 -19.97
C THR A 258 -9.65 10.28 -19.69
N PRO A 259 -9.06 10.23 -18.49
CA PRO A 259 -7.88 11.04 -18.17
C PRO A 259 -6.60 10.39 -18.71
N PHE A 260 -5.73 11.23 -19.29
CA PHE A 260 -4.41 10.82 -19.82
C PHE A 260 -3.25 11.22 -18.91
N ARG A 261 -3.52 12.03 -17.87
CA ARG A 261 -2.54 12.41 -16.84
C ARG A 261 -3.12 12.20 -15.45
N ILE A 262 -2.36 11.54 -14.59
CA ILE A 262 -2.76 11.27 -13.21
C ILE A 262 -1.61 11.58 -12.26
N ALA A 263 -1.90 12.23 -11.14
CA ALA A 263 -0.95 12.40 -10.04
C ALA A 263 -1.54 11.87 -8.74
N LYS A 264 -0.82 10.96 -8.07
CA LYS A 264 -1.19 10.37 -6.78
C LYS A 264 -0.38 10.99 -5.66
N HIS A 265 -1.07 11.32 -4.56
CA HIS A 265 -0.49 11.86 -3.35
C HIS A 265 -0.97 11.07 -2.12
N VAL A 266 -0.12 11.00 -1.10
CA VAL A 266 -0.46 10.49 0.25
C VAL A 266 -0.26 11.64 1.22
N ASP A 267 -1.35 12.10 1.86
CA ASP A 267 -1.35 13.29 2.73
C ASP A 267 -0.67 14.52 2.09
N GLY A 268 -0.84 14.68 0.77
CA GLY A 268 -0.26 15.78 -0.01
C GLY A 268 1.16 15.54 -0.51
N ALA A 269 1.87 14.51 -0.04
CA ALA A 269 3.16 14.12 -0.58
C ALA A 269 2.98 13.39 -1.92
N LEU A 270 3.70 13.81 -2.97
CA LEU A 270 3.65 13.16 -4.28
C LEU A 270 4.25 11.75 -4.19
N VAL A 271 3.54 10.75 -4.72
CA VAL A 271 4.00 9.34 -4.72
C VAL A 271 4.01 8.72 -6.12
N ARG A 272 3.20 9.24 -7.06
CA ARG A 272 3.21 8.77 -8.46
C ARG A 272 2.74 9.86 -9.41
N ARG A 273 3.38 9.94 -10.58
CA ARG A 273 2.82 10.56 -11.78
C ARG A 273 2.68 9.51 -12.87
N GLU A 274 1.57 9.53 -13.58
CA GLU A 274 1.27 8.61 -14.69
C GLU A 274 0.87 9.41 -15.94
N ILE A 275 1.42 9.01 -17.07
CA ILE A 275 1.08 9.47 -18.41
C ILE A 275 0.60 8.26 -19.20
N ARG A 276 -0.58 8.35 -19.81
CA ARG A 276 -1.12 7.29 -20.66
C ARG A 276 -0.87 7.64 -22.12
N ASP A 277 -0.26 6.73 -22.84
CA ASP A 277 0.05 6.90 -24.26
C ASP A 277 -1.10 6.43 -25.13
N ASP A 278 -1.72 5.31 -24.75
CA ASP A 278 -2.81 4.68 -25.49
C ASP A 278 -3.81 4.03 -24.54
N ILE A 279 -5.09 4.13 -24.89
CA ILE A 279 -6.20 3.53 -24.14
C ILE A 279 -7.22 2.98 -25.12
N SER A 280 -7.64 1.74 -24.94
CA SER A 280 -8.69 1.11 -25.73
C SER A 280 -9.78 0.49 -24.85
N TYR A 281 -11.00 0.43 -25.38
CA TYR A 281 -12.15 -0.19 -24.73
C TYR A 281 -12.74 -1.27 -25.63
N SER A 282 -12.83 -2.49 -25.11
CA SER A 282 -13.47 -3.61 -25.78
C SER A 282 -14.86 -3.87 -25.21
N GLN A 283 -15.81 -4.19 -26.07
CA GLN A 283 -17.16 -4.65 -25.68
C GLN A 283 -17.24 -6.18 -25.52
N THR A 284 -16.12 -6.89 -25.71
CA THR A 284 -15.99 -8.33 -25.49
C THR A 284 -14.97 -8.61 -24.40
N ASN A 285 -15.20 -9.68 -23.63
CA ASN A 285 -14.23 -10.17 -22.66
C ASN A 285 -12.99 -10.69 -23.41
N LEU A 286 -11.80 -10.43 -22.86
CA LEU A 286 -10.54 -10.89 -23.43
C LEU A 286 -10.15 -12.24 -22.80
N ALA A 287 -10.92 -13.28 -23.10
CA ALA A 287 -10.66 -14.63 -22.61
C ALA A 287 -9.23 -15.10 -22.98
N GLY A 288 -8.54 -15.74 -22.04
CA GLY A 288 -7.17 -16.23 -22.21
C GLY A 288 -6.06 -15.23 -21.86
N ARG A 289 -6.36 -13.92 -21.73
CA ARG A 289 -5.37 -12.91 -21.27
C ARG A 289 -5.01 -13.03 -19.79
N PHE A 290 -5.89 -13.65 -19.01
CA PHE A 290 -5.75 -13.80 -17.55
C PHE A 290 -5.38 -15.23 -17.15
N SER A 291 -4.95 -16.06 -18.10
CA SER A 291 -4.62 -17.45 -17.83
C SER A 291 -3.34 -17.57 -17.00
N ILE A 292 -3.45 -18.24 -15.87
CA ILE A 292 -2.33 -18.57 -14.98
C ILE A 292 -1.82 -19.99 -15.33
N PRO A 293 -0.49 -20.23 -15.35
CA PRO A 293 0.08 -21.55 -15.62
C PRO A 293 -0.48 -22.66 -14.72
N GLU A 294 -0.64 -23.86 -15.26
CA GLU A 294 -1.08 -25.04 -14.50
C GLU A 294 -0.12 -25.37 -13.36
N GLY A 295 -0.65 -25.92 -12.26
CA GLY A 295 0.12 -26.29 -11.07
C GLY A 295 0.42 -25.13 -10.11
N GLN A 296 0.05 -23.90 -10.45
CA GLN A 296 0.12 -22.76 -9.53
C GLN A 296 -1.12 -22.76 -8.62
N GLY A 297 -0.91 -23.01 -7.33
CA GLY A 297 -1.96 -23.05 -6.30
C GLY A 297 -2.56 -21.68 -5.99
N ALA A 298 -3.65 -21.66 -5.22
CA ALA A 298 -4.14 -20.45 -4.56
C ALA A 298 -3.47 -20.32 -3.18
N PRO A 299 -3.20 -19.10 -2.68
CA PRO A 299 -2.71 -18.92 -1.32
C PRO A 299 -3.73 -19.43 -0.28
N ASP A 300 -3.23 -19.91 0.86
CA ASP A 300 -4.05 -20.55 1.91
C ASP A 300 -5.00 -19.58 2.64
N ASP A 301 -4.68 -18.29 2.70
CA ASP A 301 -5.54 -17.23 3.24
C ASP A 301 -5.60 -16.03 2.28
N THR A 302 -6.67 -15.97 1.49
CA THR A 302 -6.89 -14.91 0.52
C THR A 302 -7.65 -13.72 1.09
N GLY A 303 -8.31 -13.84 2.24
CA GLY A 303 -9.27 -12.84 2.71
C GLY A 303 -8.61 -11.70 3.47
N ASP A 304 -7.96 -12.02 4.59
CA ASP A 304 -7.34 -11.04 5.50
C ASP A 304 -6.21 -10.27 4.79
N LEU A 305 -5.32 -11.00 4.12
CA LEU A 305 -4.17 -10.40 3.45
C LEU A 305 -4.57 -9.58 2.22
N TYR A 306 -5.64 -9.95 1.51
CA TYR A 306 -6.18 -9.13 0.43
C TYR A 306 -6.75 -7.82 0.96
N ASP A 307 -7.59 -7.89 2.00
CA ASP A 307 -8.18 -6.70 2.63
C ASP A 307 -7.08 -5.81 3.23
N TRP A 308 -6.01 -6.40 3.79
CA TRP A 308 -4.82 -5.66 4.25
C TRP A 308 -4.14 -4.89 3.12
N GLY A 309 -3.92 -5.54 1.97
CA GLY A 309 -3.41 -4.89 0.76
C GLY A 309 -4.32 -3.79 0.23
N TRP A 310 -5.64 -4.03 0.25
CA TRP A 310 -6.64 -3.06 -0.14
C TRP A 310 -6.64 -1.84 0.80
N ASP A 311 -6.54 -2.03 2.10
CA ASP A 311 -6.58 -0.92 3.07
C ASP A 311 -5.28 -0.12 3.16
N MET A 312 -4.19 -0.63 2.57
CA MET A 312 -2.86 -0.01 2.55
C MET A 312 -2.25 0.01 1.14
N SER A 313 -3.08 0.15 0.11
CA SER A 313 -2.68 0.01 -1.29
C SER A 313 -1.52 0.93 -1.68
N HIS A 314 -1.52 2.16 -1.16
CA HIS A 314 -0.47 3.13 -1.43
C HIS A 314 0.91 2.61 -0.98
N TRP A 315 0.99 1.96 0.18
CA TRP A 315 2.25 1.51 0.78
C TRP A 315 2.84 0.33 0.00
N PHE A 316 2.04 -0.70 -0.30
CA PHE A 316 2.50 -1.88 -1.06
C PHE A 316 2.94 -1.50 -2.48
N LEU A 317 2.18 -0.62 -3.15
CA LEU A 317 2.53 -0.21 -4.51
C LEU A 317 3.76 0.69 -4.55
N ARG A 318 3.97 1.54 -3.54
CA ARG A 318 5.19 2.34 -3.37
C ARG A 318 6.43 1.47 -3.18
N ARG A 319 6.37 0.47 -2.29
CA ARG A 319 7.48 -0.48 -2.06
C ARG A 319 7.85 -1.26 -3.33
N ALA A 320 6.87 -1.69 -4.12
CA ALA A 320 7.19 -2.30 -5.42
C ALA A 320 7.71 -1.31 -6.45
N GLY A 321 7.27 -0.04 -6.42
CA GLY A 321 7.86 1.04 -7.21
C GLY A 321 9.34 1.25 -6.91
N MET A 322 9.80 0.89 -5.72
CA MET A 322 11.23 0.90 -5.33
C MET A 322 11.97 -0.41 -5.69
N ALA A 323 11.34 -1.34 -6.42
CA ALA A 323 11.88 -2.69 -6.64
C ALA A 323 12.18 -3.45 -5.32
N ALA A 324 11.42 -3.13 -4.26
CA ALA A 324 11.56 -3.70 -2.92
C ALA A 324 10.21 -4.17 -2.36
N PRO A 325 9.43 -4.99 -3.09
CA PRO A 325 8.10 -5.41 -2.64
C PRO A 325 8.18 -6.09 -1.26
N ALA A 326 7.15 -5.84 -0.46
CA ALA A 326 7.04 -6.31 0.92
C ALA A 326 5.63 -6.88 1.15
N ASP A 327 5.15 -7.61 0.16
CA ASP A 327 3.73 -7.94 -0.02
C ASP A 327 3.31 -9.22 0.71
N GLU A 328 4.30 -10.03 1.12
CA GLU A 328 4.09 -11.17 2.01
C GLU A 328 4.00 -10.71 3.47
N ASP A 329 3.20 -11.41 4.27
CA ASP A 329 3.13 -11.16 5.71
C ASP A 329 4.43 -11.59 6.41
N GLN A 330 5.34 -10.65 6.59
CA GLN A 330 6.60 -10.85 7.31
C GLN A 330 6.44 -10.84 8.85
N SER A 331 5.22 -10.94 9.39
CA SER A 331 4.99 -10.95 10.83
C SER A 331 5.21 -12.32 11.50
N SER A 332 5.16 -13.42 10.74
CA SER A 332 5.52 -14.75 11.23
C SER A 332 7.03 -14.96 11.26
N ASP A 333 7.48 -15.95 12.03
CA ASP A 333 8.88 -16.23 12.34
C ASP A 333 9.62 -15.04 12.96
N VAL A 334 9.78 -15.10 14.28
CA VAL A 334 10.61 -14.14 15.04
C VAL A 334 11.85 -14.89 15.51
N GLY A 335 12.90 -14.84 14.69
CA GLY A 335 14.18 -15.44 15.00
C GLY A 335 15.02 -14.55 15.91
N PHE A 336 15.77 -15.16 16.81
CA PHE A 336 16.73 -14.48 17.67
C PHE A 336 18.14 -14.95 17.33
N LEU A 337 18.92 -14.09 16.69
CA LEU A 337 20.33 -14.35 16.43
C LEU A 337 21.17 -13.59 17.45
N GLU A 338 21.88 -14.30 18.31
CA GLU A 338 22.80 -13.66 19.27
C GLU A 338 24.04 -13.14 18.53
N VAL A 339 24.26 -11.82 18.63
CA VAL A 339 25.38 -11.11 17.97
C VAL A 339 26.39 -10.55 18.98
N GLY A 340 26.06 -10.63 20.26
CA GLY A 340 26.91 -10.33 21.41
C GLY A 340 26.21 -10.86 22.67
N ASN A 341 26.93 -10.97 23.78
CA ASN A 341 26.37 -11.52 25.03
C ASN A 341 25.10 -10.76 25.45
N GLY A 342 23.91 -11.36 25.37
CA GLY A 342 22.66 -10.66 25.68
C GLY A 342 22.30 -9.54 24.68
N VAL A 343 22.75 -9.65 23.42
CA VAL A 343 22.43 -8.74 22.32
C VAL A 343 21.98 -9.58 21.13
N PHE A 344 20.78 -9.32 20.61
CA PHE A 344 20.15 -10.16 19.60
C PHE A 344 19.70 -9.34 18.39
N GLN A 345 20.02 -9.79 17.18
CA GLN A 345 19.35 -9.34 15.97
C GLN A 345 18.06 -10.14 15.79
N ILE A 346 16.94 -9.45 15.54
CA ILE A 346 15.64 -10.08 15.31
C ILE A 346 15.43 -10.34 13.83
N THR A 347 15.38 -11.61 13.46
CA THR A 347 15.29 -12.09 12.07
C THR A 347 13.88 -12.61 11.73
N GLY A 348 13.66 -12.98 10.47
CA GLY A 348 12.37 -13.46 9.95
C GLY A 348 11.56 -12.39 9.19
N SER A 349 12.09 -11.18 9.08
CA SER A 349 11.64 -10.14 8.16
C SER A 349 12.81 -9.61 7.35
N SER A 350 12.53 -8.74 6.38
CA SER A 350 13.57 -8.12 5.54
C SER A 350 14.37 -6.98 6.16
N HIS A 351 13.92 -6.51 7.32
CA HIS A 351 14.58 -5.51 8.18
C HIS A 351 14.54 -6.05 9.61
N HIS A 352 15.51 -5.66 10.42
CA HIS A 352 15.82 -6.28 11.70
C HIS A 352 15.81 -5.27 12.83
N ASN A 353 15.22 -5.65 13.95
CA ASN A 353 15.47 -4.96 15.22
C ASN A 353 16.81 -5.43 15.79
N LEU A 354 17.43 -4.59 16.62
CA LEU A 354 18.36 -5.05 17.65
C LEU A 354 17.63 -5.10 19.00
N VAL A 355 17.87 -6.14 19.79
CA VAL A 355 17.43 -6.24 21.17
C VAL A 355 18.65 -6.25 22.06
N ILE A 356 18.70 -5.33 23.02
CA ILE A 356 19.75 -5.26 24.02
C ILE A 356 19.13 -5.61 25.37
N GLU A 357 19.62 -6.68 25.98
CA GLU A 357 19.20 -7.08 27.32
C GLU A 357 19.83 -6.13 28.35
N GLY A 358 18.98 -5.41 29.08
CA GLY A 358 19.35 -4.61 30.24
C GLY A 358 18.90 -5.26 31.56
N SER A 359 19.27 -4.63 32.66
CA SER A 359 18.87 -5.03 34.01
C SER A 359 17.42 -4.65 34.32
N ALA A 360 16.96 -3.46 33.90
CA ALA A 360 15.59 -2.99 34.12
C ALA A 360 14.58 -3.49 33.06
N GLY A 361 15.05 -3.88 31.88
CA GLY A 361 14.20 -4.26 30.77
C GLY A 361 14.98 -4.50 29.49
N LEU A 362 14.27 -4.52 28.36
CA LEU A 362 14.82 -4.68 27.02
C LEU A 362 14.82 -3.32 26.30
N ILE A 363 15.92 -3.02 25.62
CA ILE A 363 16.00 -1.90 24.67
C ILE A 363 15.84 -2.47 23.28
N ILE A 364 14.98 -1.86 22.48
CA ILE A 364 14.76 -2.18 21.08
C ILE A 364 15.36 -1.08 20.22
N VAL A 365 16.10 -1.45 19.19
CA VAL A 365 16.61 -0.53 18.16
C VAL A 365 15.90 -0.83 16.86
N ASP A 366 15.34 0.22 16.26
CA ASP A 366 14.41 0.23 15.13
C ASP A 366 13.10 -0.54 15.36
N ALA A 367 12.06 -0.17 14.62
CA ALA A 367 10.72 -0.75 14.65
C ALA A 367 10.22 -1.07 13.22
N PRO A 368 10.68 -2.19 12.62
CA PRO A 368 10.52 -2.40 11.20
C PRO A 368 9.10 -2.52 10.64
N LEU A 369 8.96 -2.02 9.41
CA LEU A 369 7.88 -2.25 8.45
C LEU A 369 6.49 -1.75 8.89
N TYR A 370 5.87 -2.43 9.85
CA TYR A 370 4.49 -2.19 10.23
C TYR A 370 4.13 -2.84 11.57
N ASP A 371 3.13 -2.24 12.21
CA ASP A 371 2.44 -2.69 13.42
C ASP A 371 2.31 -4.21 13.64
N ARG A 372 1.90 -4.96 12.60
CA ARG A 372 1.71 -6.42 12.67
C ARG A 372 3.03 -7.14 13.00
N ARG A 373 4.16 -6.69 12.46
CA ARG A 373 5.51 -7.21 12.74
C ARG A 373 5.91 -6.90 14.18
N SER A 374 5.83 -5.64 14.60
CA SER A 374 6.21 -5.24 15.97
C SER A 374 5.39 -5.95 17.05
N ARG A 375 4.09 -6.20 16.81
CA ARG A 375 3.27 -7.02 17.73
C ARG A 375 3.74 -8.46 17.83
N ALA A 376 4.22 -9.06 16.74
CA ALA A 376 4.79 -10.40 16.77
C ALA A 376 6.11 -10.43 17.55
N VAL A 377 6.98 -9.43 17.33
CA VAL A 377 8.23 -9.27 18.09
C VAL A 377 7.94 -9.11 19.57
N LEU A 378 7.03 -8.21 19.97
CA LEU A 378 6.65 -8.02 21.38
C LEU A 378 6.14 -9.31 22.05
N ARG A 379 5.37 -10.14 21.34
CA ARG A 379 4.94 -11.45 21.86
C ARG A 379 6.14 -12.37 22.10
N ALA A 380 7.03 -12.49 21.12
CA ALA A 380 8.22 -13.33 21.23
C ALA A 380 9.18 -12.85 22.34
N LEU A 381 9.33 -11.53 22.53
CA LEU A 381 10.09 -10.95 23.64
C LEU A 381 9.49 -11.32 24.99
N LYS A 382 8.17 -11.23 25.13
CA LYS A 382 7.46 -11.60 26.36
C LYS A 382 7.57 -13.10 26.67
N GLU A 383 7.57 -13.96 25.65
CA GLU A 383 7.79 -15.40 25.82
C GLU A 383 9.22 -15.70 26.27
N ARG A 384 10.21 -15.03 25.69
CA ARG A 384 11.64 -15.24 26.01
C ARG A 384 12.06 -14.61 27.34
N TRP A 385 11.54 -13.43 27.67
CA TRP A 385 11.83 -12.70 28.90
C TRP A 385 10.54 -12.21 29.59
N PRO A 386 9.75 -13.11 30.21
CA PRO A 386 8.43 -12.77 30.77
C PRO A 386 8.45 -11.72 31.89
N GLY A 387 9.61 -11.51 32.53
CA GLY A 387 9.80 -10.51 33.58
C GLY A 387 10.47 -9.20 33.13
N LYS A 388 10.87 -9.07 31.86
CA LYS A 388 11.56 -7.87 31.35
C LYS A 388 10.67 -7.12 30.36
N PRO A 389 10.11 -5.97 30.73
CA PRO A 389 9.37 -5.14 29.77
C PRO A 389 10.32 -4.55 28.72
N VAL A 390 9.78 -4.12 27.58
CA VAL A 390 10.49 -3.21 26.69
C VAL A 390 10.43 -1.82 27.33
N THR A 391 11.59 -1.25 27.67
CA THR A 391 11.68 0.04 28.37
C THR A 391 11.94 1.19 27.41
N GLN A 392 12.66 0.94 26.31
CA GLN A 392 13.06 1.97 25.36
C GLN A 392 12.99 1.44 23.92
N LEU A 393 12.55 2.31 23.01
CA LEU A 393 12.64 2.14 21.57
C LEU A 393 13.57 3.23 21.02
N VAL A 394 14.73 2.84 20.49
CA VAL A 394 15.63 3.72 19.76
C VAL A 394 15.27 3.65 18.27
N LEU A 395 14.84 4.74 17.66
CA LEU A 395 14.71 4.82 16.20
C LEU A 395 15.97 5.46 15.64
N THR A 396 16.67 4.74 14.77
CA THR A 396 17.96 5.22 14.25
C THR A 396 17.80 6.42 13.32
N HIS A 397 16.79 6.40 12.46
CA HIS A 397 16.49 7.46 11.49
C HIS A 397 15.03 7.38 11.02
N HIS A 398 14.61 8.28 10.11
CA HIS A 398 13.20 8.46 9.73
C HIS A 398 12.69 7.56 8.59
N HIS A 399 13.51 6.66 8.01
CA HIS A 399 13.08 5.84 6.87
C HIS A 399 12.00 4.83 7.27
N ASN A 400 11.02 4.64 6.38
CA ASN A 400 9.73 4.02 6.71
C ASN A 400 9.87 2.58 7.16
N ASP A 401 10.81 1.85 6.57
CA ASP A 401 11.07 0.46 6.89
C ASP A 401 11.77 0.24 8.23
N HIS A 402 12.26 1.29 8.88
CA HIS A 402 12.82 1.27 10.23
C HIS A 402 11.89 1.82 11.30
N VAL A 403 10.86 2.59 10.93
CA VAL A 403 9.99 3.28 11.89
C VAL A 403 8.52 2.88 11.80
N GLY A 404 8.08 2.24 10.72
CA GLY A 404 6.66 1.98 10.44
C GLY A 404 5.94 1.11 11.47
N GLY A 405 6.65 0.45 12.38
CA GLY A 405 6.08 -0.35 13.46
C GLY A 405 6.27 0.24 14.86
N LEU A 406 6.42 1.56 15.03
CA LEU A 406 6.73 2.17 16.33
C LEU A 406 5.56 2.09 17.34
N GLN A 407 4.31 2.14 16.88
CA GLN A 407 3.12 2.36 17.70
C GLN A 407 2.90 1.25 18.74
N PRO A 408 3.11 -0.05 18.44
CA PRO A 408 3.00 -1.11 19.42
C PRO A 408 4.00 -1.00 20.57
N TYR A 409 5.21 -0.50 20.32
CA TYR A 409 6.21 -0.31 21.38
C TYR A 409 5.85 0.85 22.31
N ILE A 410 5.41 1.98 21.74
CA ILE A 410 4.92 3.12 22.54
C ILE A 410 3.68 2.71 23.35
N SER A 411 2.76 1.96 22.74
CA SER A 411 1.57 1.43 23.43
C SER A 411 1.93 0.45 24.55
N ALA A 412 3.09 -0.20 24.48
CA ALA A 412 3.61 -1.08 25.52
C ALA A 412 4.36 -0.32 26.65
N GLY A 413 4.45 1.01 26.56
CA GLY A 413 5.08 1.87 27.57
C GLY A 413 6.56 2.14 27.35
N ALA A 414 7.10 1.89 26.15
CA ALA A 414 8.49 2.20 25.84
C ALA A 414 8.69 3.72 25.70
N GLU A 415 9.75 4.24 26.32
CA GLU A 415 10.27 5.58 26.03
C GLU A 415 10.84 5.60 24.60
N LEU A 416 10.58 6.66 23.85
CA LEU A 416 11.11 6.84 22.51
C LEU A 416 12.43 7.61 22.54
N VAL A 417 13.45 7.07 21.89
CA VAL A 417 14.76 7.72 21.73
C VAL A 417 15.04 7.94 20.24
N VAL A 418 15.26 9.18 19.85
CA VAL A 418 15.32 9.60 18.43
C VAL A 418 16.42 10.64 18.21
N PRO A 419 16.90 10.82 16.96
CA PRO A 419 17.67 12.00 16.59
C PRO A 419 16.96 13.30 16.96
N ALA A 420 17.71 14.31 17.38
CA ALA A 420 17.13 15.60 17.77
C ALA A 420 16.38 16.28 16.62
N GLY A 421 16.87 16.15 15.37
CA GLY A 421 16.24 16.71 14.18
C GLY A 421 14.86 16.11 13.86
N THR A 422 14.56 14.90 14.35
CA THR A 422 13.28 14.20 14.08
C THR A 422 12.38 14.09 15.31
N ARG A 423 12.74 14.73 16.43
CA ARG A 423 11.95 14.74 17.66
C ARG A 423 10.50 15.15 17.41
N ASP A 424 10.30 16.30 16.79
CA ASP A 424 8.96 16.88 16.59
C ASP A 424 8.14 16.04 15.60
N LEU A 425 8.79 15.49 14.56
CA LEU A 425 8.18 14.54 13.64
C LEU A 425 7.58 13.34 14.39
N PHE A 426 8.36 12.70 15.26
CA PHE A 426 7.88 11.52 15.98
C PHE A 426 6.85 11.84 17.07
N ASP A 427 6.95 13.01 17.72
CA ASP A 427 5.93 13.48 18.65
C ASP A 427 4.59 13.68 17.93
N ASP A 428 4.60 14.31 16.76
CA ASP A 428 3.41 14.49 15.92
C ASP A 428 2.85 13.16 15.43
N VAL A 429 3.70 12.22 15.03
CA VAL A 429 3.27 10.86 14.65
C VAL A 429 2.58 10.15 15.81
N VAL A 430 3.15 10.17 17.01
CA VAL A 430 2.55 9.51 18.18
C VAL A 430 1.23 10.17 18.57
N LYS A 431 1.17 11.51 18.60
CA LYS A 431 -0.08 12.25 18.86
C LYS A 431 -1.15 11.90 17.83
N ARG A 432 -0.78 11.85 16.56
CA ARG A 432 -1.70 11.54 15.46
C ARG A 432 -2.24 10.12 15.54
N THR A 433 -1.38 9.14 15.83
CA THR A 433 -1.71 7.71 15.72
C THR A 433 -2.26 7.11 17.00
N LEU A 434 -1.80 7.59 18.16
CA LEU A 434 -2.17 7.04 19.48
C LEU A 434 -2.96 8.03 20.34
N GLY A 435 -3.04 9.31 19.98
CA GLY A 435 -3.76 10.33 20.77
C GLY A 435 -3.10 10.65 22.12
N VAL A 436 -1.83 10.31 22.28
CA VAL A 436 -1.02 10.57 23.49
C VAL A 436 0.23 11.36 23.11
N SER A 437 0.88 11.99 24.08
CA SER A 437 2.25 12.50 23.89
C SER A 437 3.24 11.39 24.22
N ALA A 438 4.29 11.22 23.41
CA ALA A 438 5.36 10.29 23.73
C ALA A 438 6.29 10.87 24.80
N GLU A 439 6.83 10.01 25.66
CA GLU A 439 8.06 10.31 26.39
C GLU A 439 9.22 10.19 25.40
N ILE A 440 9.83 11.32 25.02
CA ILE A 440 10.87 11.37 23.99
C ILE A 440 12.18 11.94 24.54
N THR A 441 13.24 11.13 24.45
CA THR A 441 14.64 11.55 24.59
C THR A 441 15.23 11.83 23.20
N ALA A 442 15.69 13.07 23.01
CA ALA A 442 16.32 13.51 21.77
C ALA A 442 17.85 13.44 21.88
N VAL A 443 18.51 12.87 20.88
CA VAL A 443 19.97 12.74 20.81
C VAL A 443 20.53 13.75 19.81
N THR A 444 21.37 14.67 20.26
CA THR A 444 21.96 15.71 19.41
C THR A 444 23.25 15.26 18.72
N GLU A 445 24.26 14.87 19.50
CA GLU A 445 25.55 14.38 18.97
C GLU A 445 25.89 13.01 19.56
N HIS A 446 25.77 12.89 20.88
CA HIS A 446 26.03 11.67 21.63
C HIS A 446 25.13 11.59 22.87
N ALA A 447 24.72 10.37 23.22
CA ALA A 447 24.05 10.08 24.48
C ALA A 447 24.43 8.67 25.00
N THR A 448 24.36 8.47 26.31
CA THR A 448 24.38 7.12 26.91
C THR A 448 23.00 6.83 27.49
N LEU A 449 22.40 5.70 27.12
CA LEU A 449 21.08 5.33 27.62
C LEU A 449 21.15 5.01 29.11
N ALA A 450 20.28 5.66 29.88
CA ALA A 450 20.12 5.41 31.30
C ALA A 450 19.28 4.16 31.57
N GLY A 451 19.40 3.59 32.78
CA GLY A 451 18.48 2.56 33.27
C GLY A 451 18.69 1.14 32.72
N SER A 452 19.56 0.95 31.74
CA SER A 452 19.90 -0.36 31.16
C SER A 452 20.79 -1.23 32.07
N GLY A 453 21.54 -0.63 33.00
CA GLY A 453 22.63 -1.31 33.72
C GLY A 453 23.78 -1.76 32.81
N ARG A 454 23.83 -1.24 31.58
CA ARG A 454 24.77 -1.58 30.52
C ARG A 454 25.14 -0.30 29.76
N ASP A 455 26.41 -0.11 29.44
CA ASP A 455 26.81 1.05 28.64
C ASP A 455 26.31 0.91 27.19
N VAL A 456 25.24 1.65 26.86
CA VAL A 456 24.69 1.74 25.50
C VAL A 456 24.85 3.19 25.05
N ALA A 457 25.82 3.42 24.16
CA ALA A 457 26.12 4.73 23.62
C ALA A 457 25.44 4.94 22.26
N LEU A 458 24.91 6.12 22.04
CA LEU A 458 24.28 6.55 20.79
C LEU A 458 25.13 7.68 20.22
N TYR A 459 25.43 7.62 18.92
CA TYR A 459 26.16 8.67 18.21
C TYR A 459 25.41 9.03 16.94
N THR A 460 25.26 10.32 16.64
CA THR A 460 24.87 10.76 15.30
C THR A 460 26.02 10.57 14.32
N VAL A 461 25.73 10.04 13.14
CA VAL A 461 26.70 9.83 12.07
C VAL A 461 26.33 10.69 10.87
N PRO A 462 27.13 11.70 10.49
CA PRO A 462 26.94 12.41 9.23
C PRO A 462 27.08 11.45 8.04
N ASN A 463 26.07 11.41 7.18
CA ASN A 463 26.01 10.48 6.05
C ASN A 463 25.06 11.00 4.95
N SER A 464 25.06 10.34 3.80
CA SER A 464 24.22 10.69 2.65
C SER A 464 22.93 9.86 2.52
N HIS A 465 22.59 9.03 3.50
CA HIS A 465 21.39 8.18 3.55
C HIS A 465 20.23 8.89 4.30
N ALA A 466 20.49 9.34 5.53
CA ALA A 466 19.51 10.06 6.37
C ALA A 466 20.21 11.03 7.32
N ASN A 467 19.68 12.26 7.42
CA ASN A 467 20.18 13.26 8.35
C ASN A 467 20.05 12.79 9.81
N ASP A 468 21.07 13.11 10.60
CA ASP A 468 21.14 12.84 12.04
C ASP A 468 20.96 11.36 12.43
N MET A 469 21.20 10.43 11.49
CA MET A 469 21.10 8.99 11.74
C MET A 469 21.96 8.56 12.93
N LEU A 470 21.37 7.80 13.84
CA LEU A 470 22.04 7.26 15.00
C LEU A 470 22.68 5.90 14.70
N VAL A 471 23.88 5.70 15.26
CA VAL A 471 24.45 4.37 15.48
C VAL A 471 24.42 4.04 16.96
N VAL A 472 24.25 2.76 17.28
CA VAL A 472 24.26 2.25 18.65
C VAL A 472 25.56 1.50 18.89
N TYR A 473 26.37 1.96 19.85
CA TYR A 473 27.64 1.36 20.23
C TYR A 473 27.56 0.76 21.63
N LEU A 474 28.06 -0.47 21.74
CA LEU A 474 28.12 -1.26 22.96
C LEU A 474 29.60 -1.51 23.30
N PRO A 475 30.22 -0.70 24.19
CA PRO A 475 31.66 -0.74 24.44
C PRO A 475 32.15 -2.09 24.99
N SER A 476 31.41 -2.69 25.92
CA SER A 476 31.76 -3.99 26.51
C SER A 476 31.81 -5.11 25.49
N GLU A 477 30.94 -5.04 24.48
CA GLU A 477 30.85 -6.01 23.39
C GLU A 477 31.72 -5.63 22.18
N ARG A 478 32.26 -4.40 22.18
CA ARG A 478 32.91 -3.76 21.02
C ARG A 478 32.04 -3.91 19.76
N LEU A 479 30.73 -3.74 19.92
CA LEU A 479 29.72 -3.98 18.89
C LEU A 479 29.06 -2.66 18.47
N LEU A 480 28.94 -2.44 17.16
CA LEU A 480 28.25 -1.29 16.58
C LEU A 480 27.06 -1.75 15.76
N PHE A 481 25.87 -1.26 16.07
CA PHE A 481 24.70 -1.36 15.20
C PHE A 481 24.54 -0.08 14.41
N ASN A 482 24.54 -0.19 13.08
CA ASN A 482 24.59 0.96 12.17
C ASN A 482 23.29 1.20 11.38
N SER A 483 22.30 0.33 11.53
CA SER A 483 21.15 0.21 10.64
C SER A 483 21.55 -0.04 9.17
N ASP A 484 21.64 0.99 8.31
CA ASP A 484 21.66 0.82 6.85
C ASP A 484 22.96 1.19 6.14
N LEU A 485 23.90 1.84 6.82
CA LEU A 485 25.14 2.31 6.17
C LEU A 485 26.06 1.15 5.73
N PHE A 486 25.90 -0.01 6.37
CA PHE A 486 26.54 -1.27 6.05
C PHE A 486 25.64 -2.44 6.45
N SER A 487 25.43 -3.39 5.54
CA SER A 487 24.54 -4.55 5.73
C SER A 487 25.33 -5.86 5.83
N PRO A 488 25.79 -6.28 7.03
CA PRO A 488 26.55 -7.52 7.21
C PRO A 488 25.91 -8.73 6.51
N GLY A 489 26.71 -9.59 5.88
CA GLY A 489 26.22 -10.79 5.20
C GLY A 489 25.54 -10.55 3.85
N ARG A 490 25.50 -9.31 3.33
CA ARG A 490 25.10 -9.03 1.94
C ARG A 490 26.31 -8.93 1.02
N ASP A 491 26.19 -9.52 -0.17
CA ASP A 491 27.24 -9.46 -1.20
C ASP A 491 27.43 -8.04 -1.78
N THR A 492 26.33 -7.27 -1.88
CA THR A 492 26.34 -5.91 -2.42
C THR A 492 26.16 -4.91 -1.28
N GLN A 493 27.10 -3.96 -1.19
CA GLN A 493 27.10 -2.87 -0.22
C GLN A 493 27.05 -1.54 -0.96
N HIS A 494 26.48 -0.51 -0.34
CA HIS A 494 26.54 0.83 -0.91
C HIS A 494 27.91 1.47 -0.58
N PRO A 495 28.76 1.73 -1.59
CA PRO A 495 30.16 2.13 -1.37
C PRO A 495 30.32 3.44 -0.58
N LEU A 496 29.50 4.45 -0.90
CA LEU A 496 29.54 5.75 -0.23
C LEU A 496 29.17 5.63 1.26
N TRP A 497 28.02 5.03 1.58
CA TRP A 497 27.53 4.86 2.94
C TRP A 497 28.49 4.04 3.82
N ALA A 498 29.07 2.97 3.26
CA ALA A 498 30.09 2.19 3.95
C ALA A 498 31.34 3.05 4.28
N GLY A 499 31.74 3.91 3.35
CA GLY A 499 32.85 4.85 3.54
C GLY A 499 32.56 5.89 4.63
N GLU A 500 31.35 6.44 4.64
CA GLU A 500 30.89 7.41 5.65
C GLU A 500 30.85 6.78 7.05
N LEU A 501 30.33 5.56 7.19
CA LEU A 501 30.34 4.82 8.44
C LEU A 501 31.77 4.58 8.95
N LEU A 502 32.68 4.13 8.09
CA LEU A 502 34.07 3.88 8.46
C LEU A 502 34.78 5.17 8.89
N ALA A 503 34.52 6.28 8.19
CA ALA A 503 35.04 7.59 8.55
C ALA A 503 34.52 8.04 9.92
N ALA A 504 33.23 7.84 10.21
CA ALA A 504 32.63 8.17 11.49
C ALA A 504 33.20 7.33 12.65
N ILE A 505 33.35 6.01 12.47
CA ILE A 505 33.99 5.12 13.46
C ILE A 505 35.39 5.63 13.83
N ARG A 506 36.19 6.02 12.83
CA ARG A 506 37.55 6.55 13.03
C ARG A 506 37.55 7.92 13.68
N PHE A 507 36.67 8.82 13.26
CA PHE A 507 36.56 10.17 13.81
C PHE A 507 36.13 10.15 15.29
N LEU A 508 35.14 9.33 15.63
CA LEU A 508 34.65 9.14 16.99
C LEU A 508 35.60 8.29 17.86
N ASN A 509 36.65 7.71 17.26
CA ASN A 509 37.62 6.84 17.91
C ASN A 509 36.96 5.66 18.66
N LEU A 510 35.99 5.01 18.01
CA LEU A 510 35.25 3.87 18.57
C LEU A 510 36.06 2.58 18.40
N ASP A 511 36.20 1.81 19.49
CA ASP A 511 36.87 0.51 19.48
C ASP A 511 35.89 -0.60 19.03
N VAL A 512 35.63 -0.66 17.71
CA VAL A 512 34.67 -1.59 17.11
C VAL A 512 35.36 -2.89 16.68
N ALA A 513 34.87 -4.02 17.18
CA ALA A 513 35.25 -5.34 16.69
C ALA A 513 34.24 -5.87 15.65
N ASN A 514 32.95 -5.77 15.95
CA ASN A 514 31.88 -6.32 15.13
C ASN A 514 30.81 -5.27 14.80
N ILE A 515 30.22 -5.40 13.62
CA ILE A 515 29.18 -4.52 13.08
C ILE A 515 27.93 -5.34 12.79
N VAL A 516 26.77 -4.80 13.18
CA VAL A 516 25.43 -5.35 12.92
C VAL A 516 24.63 -4.30 12.15
N GLY A 517 23.75 -4.73 11.25
CA GLY A 517 22.87 -3.87 10.47
C GLY A 517 21.38 -4.12 10.74
N GLY A 518 20.57 -3.12 10.41
CA GLY A 518 19.10 -3.21 10.29
C GLY A 518 18.70 -4.01 9.05
N HIS A 519 19.62 -4.16 8.11
CA HIS A 519 19.59 -5.13 7.03
C HIS A 519 20.71 -6.16 7.13
N GLY A 520 20.61 -7.23 6.36
CA GLY A 520 21.63 -8.27 6.27
C GLY A 520 21.39 -9.39 7.27
N HIS A 521 22.43 -10.09 7.69
CA HIS A 521 22.30 -11.19 8.64
C HIS A 521 23.56 -11.31 9.50
N GLY A 522 23.37 -11.33 10.82
CA GLY A 522 24.43 -11.52 11.79
C GLY A 522 25.34 -10.32 11.95
N ALA A 523 26.54 -10.60 12.45
CA ALA A 523 27.57 -9.62 12.69
C ALA A 523 28.79 -9.91 11.81
N GLU A 524 29.43 -8.85 11.30
CA GLU A 524 30.69 -8.95 10.58
C GLU A 524 31.79 -8.16 11.27
N PRO A 525 33.06 -8.58 11.16
CA PRO A 525 34.15 -7.84 11.77
C PRO A 525 34.37 -6.50 11.06
N LEU A 526 34.94 -5.51 11.75
CA LEU A 526 35.26 -4.18 11.16
C LEU A 526 36.03 -4.28 9.83
N GLN A 527 36.89 -5.30 9.67
CA GLN A 527 37.63 -5.51 8.42
C GLN A 527 36.73 -5.81 7.20
N ALA A 528 35.50 -6.30 7.40
CA ALA A 528 34.54 -6.48 6.32
C ALA A 528 34.07 -5.13 5.76
N LEU A 529 33.79 -4.16 6.64
CA LEU A 529 33.50 -2.78 6.26
C LEU A 529 34.68 -2.16 5.51
N GLU A 530 35.90 -2.32 6.02
CA GLU A 530 37.12 -1.81 5.36
C GLU A 530 37.33 -2.40 3.96
N ARG A 531 37.00 -3.69 3.77
CA ARG A 531 37.02 -4.33 2.44
C ARG A 531 35.94 -3.76 1.53
N ALA A 532 34.72 -3.54 2.02
CA ALA A 532 33.63 -2.96 1.23
C ALA A 532 33.96 -1.54 0.73
N VAL A 533 34.68 -0.76 1.54
CA VAL A 533 35.17 0.57 1.15
C VAL A 533 36.31 0.46 0.11
N SER A 534 37.21 -0.52 0.27
CA SER A 534 38.39 -0.67 -0.59
C SER A 534 38.14 -1.37 -1.93
N ALA A 535 36.95 -1.95 -2.14
CA ALA A 535 36.56 -2.61 -3.39
C ALA A 535 36.14 -1.62 -4.50
N GLN A 536 36.23 -0.32 -4.22
CA GLN A 536 36.03 0.82 -5.14
C GLN A 536 37.34 1.17 -5.83
#